data_AF-A0A9W7MKR5-F1
#
_entry.id   AF-A0A9W7MKR5-F1
#
_cell.length_a   1.000
_cell.length_b   1.000
_cell.length_c   1.000
_cell.angle_alpha   90.00
_cell.angle_beta   90.00
_cell.angle_gamma   90.00
#
_symmetry.space_group_name_H-M   'P 1'
#
loop_
_entity.id
_entity.type
_entity.pdbx_description
1 polymer ?
#
loop_
_entity_poly.entity_id
_entity_poly.type
_entity_poly.pdbx_seq_one_letter_code
_entity_poly.pdbx_strand_id
1 'polypeptide(L)'
;MESETASSTDEQPAAAGSAADTRGKHRILAQLKRVEQESKFLEEEMEVLETTDNVSTLCEELLHSMETRSDPLLPLTNGPINPSWDIWFEGPQDSEGCRCQIL
;
A
#
# COMPACT_ATOMS: atom_id res chain seq x y z
N MET A 1 -47.80 58.56 25.23
CA MET A 1 -48.94 57.63 25.43
C MET A 1 -48.34 56.31 25.87
N GLU A 2 -48.64 55.95 27.11
CA GLU A 2 -48.10 54.83 27.89
C GLU A 2 -48.54 53.47 27.31
N SER A 3 -47.73 52.43 27.51
CA SER A 3 -48.16 51.25 28.29
C SER A 3 -47.05 50.20 28.31
N GLU A 4 -46.50 50.01 29.49
CA GLU A 4 -45.73 48.86 29.92
C GLU A 4 -46.70 47.68 30.09
N THR A 5 -46.32 46.47 29.67
CA THR A 5 -46.88 45.24 30.23
C THR A 5 -45.75 44.25 30.45
N ALA A 6 -45.50 43.96 31.72
CA ALA A 6 -44.68 42.85 32.17
C ALA A 6 -45.62 41.65 32.40
N SER A 7 -45.29 40.50 31.84
CA SER A 7 -45.82 39.22 32.32
C SER A 7 -44.65 38.27 32.55
N SER A 8 -44.53 37.89 33.81
CA SER A 8 -43.46 37.10 34.41
C SER A 8 -43.81 35.61 34.43
N THR A 9 -42.75 34.78 34.37
CA THR A 9 -42.64 33.37 34.83
C THR A 9 -43.54 32.34 34.10
N ASP A 10 -43.15 31.10 33.80
CA ASP A 10 -42.20 30.21 34.46
C ASP A 10 -41.90 28.98 33.57
N GLU A 11 -40.77 28.32 33.86
CA GLU A 11 -40.46 26.90 33.64
C GLU A 11 -39.98 26.44 32.25
N GLN A 12 -38.65 26.36 32.19
CA GLN A 12 -37.85 25.50 31.33
C GLN A 12 -38.19 24.00 31.54
N PRO A 13 -38.14 23.17 30.49
CA PRO A 13 -37.15 22.09 30.49
C PRO A 13 -36.33 22.18 29.18
N ALA A 14 -35.07 22.58 29.27
CA ALA A 14 -33.92 21.70 29.45
C ALA A 14 -33.78 20.72 28.28
N ALA A 15 -32.87 21.11 27.37
CA ALA A 15 -31.94 20.20 26.72
C ALA A 15 -32.53 19.04 25.88
N ALA A 16 -33.27 19.37 24.81
CA ALA A 16 -33.50 18.41 23.71
C ALA A 16 -32.85 18.84 22.37
N GLY A 17 -32.24 20.03 22.30
CA GLY A 17 -31.73 20.60 21.04
C GLY A 17 -30.24 20.36 20.72
N SER A 18 -29.41 19.95 21.68
CA SER A 18 -27.95 19.88 21.47
C SER A 18 -27.44 18.48 21.10
N ALA A 19 -28.16 17.41 21.43
CA ALA A 19 -27.69 16.04 21.21
C ALA A 19 -27.77 15.60 19.74
N ALA A 20 -28.79 16.05 19.00
CA ALA A 20 -29.00 15.66 17.59
C ALA A 20 -27.98 16.30 16.62
N ASP A 21 -27.50 17.50 16.92
CA ASP A 21 -26.61 18.28 16.05
C ASP A 21 -25.16 17.74 16.05
N THR A 22 -24.76 17.09 17.13
CA THR A 22 -23.40 16.53 17.24
C THR A 22 -23.18 15.31 16.34
N ARG A 23 -24.20 14.47 16.09
CA ARG A 23 -24.04 13.26 15.25
C ARG A 23 -23.76 13.60 13.79
N GLY A 24 -24.43 14.63 13.27
CA GLY A 24 -24.17 15.17 11.94
C GLY A 24 -22.78 15.81 11.85
N LYS A 25 -22.42 16.63 12.84
CA LYS A 25 -21.12 17.30 12.92
C LYS A 25 -19.94 16.33 12.94
N HIS A 26 -19.97 15.28 13.76
CA HIS A 26 -18.90 14.28 13.80
C HIS A 26 -18.76 13.53 12.46
N ARG A 27 -19.88 13.20 11.81
CA ARG A 27 -19.86 12.58 10.48
C ARG A 27 -19.21 13.48 9.43
N ILE A 28 -19.58 14.75 9.40
CA ILE A 28 -19.03 15.74 8.47
C ILE A 28 -17.52 15.92 8.74
N LEU A 29 -17.11 16.05 10.01
CA LEU A 29 -15.69 16.16 10.36
C LEU A 29 -14.89 14.91 9.99
N ALA A 30 -15.44 13.71 10.16
CA ALA A 30 -14.78 12.48 9.76
C ALA A 30 -14.60 12.41 8.23
N GLN A 31 -15.62 12.80 7.46
CA GLN A 31 -15.53 12.89 6.01
C GLN A 31 -14.51 13.94 5.56
N LEU A 32 -14.50 15.11 6.20
CA LEU A 32 -13.53 16.17 5.91
C LEU A 32 -12.10 15.68 6.16
N LYS A 33 -11.83 15.08 7.32
CA LYS A 33 -10.51 14.51 7.65
C LYS A 33 -10.08 13.42 6.67
N ARG A 34 -11.02 12.57 6.25
CA ARG A 34 -10.74 11.53 5.25
C ARG A 34 -10.30 12.16 3.93
N VAL A 35 -11.04 13.16 3.43
CA VAL A 35 -10.71 13.84 2.17
C VAL A 35 -9.41 14.63 2.28
N GLU A 36 -9.16 15.29 3.41
CA GLU A 36 -7.91 15.99 3.68
C GLU A 36 -6.71 15.02 3.67
N GLN A 37 -6.87 13.85 4.28
CA GLN A 37 -5.85 12.81 4.27
C GLN A 37 -5.62 12.23 2.87
N GLU A 38 -6.69 11.98 2.10
CA GLU A 38 -6.57 11.54 0.71
C GLU A 38 -5.84 12.60 -0.13
N SER A 39 -6.19 13.88 0.02
CA SER A 39 -5.52 14.97 -0.69
C SER A 39 -4.02 15.01 -0.38
N LYS A 40 -3.64 14.82 0.89
CA LYS A 40 -2.23 14.75 1.30
C LYS A 40 -1.51 13.57 0.67
N PHE A 41 -2.12 12.39 0.63
CA PHE A 41 -1.53 11.22 -0.01
C PHE A 41 -1.32 11.44 -1.52
N LEU A 42 -2.32 12.01 -2.21
CA LEU A 42 -2.17 12.31 -3.63
C LEU A 42 -1.05 13.33 -3.90
N GLU A 43 -0.88 14.33 -3.03
CA GLU A 43 0.21 15.31 -3.14
C GLU A 43 1.58 14.64 -2.96
N GLU A 44 1.72 13.75 -1.97
CA GLU A 44 2.93 12.95 -1.77
C GLU A 44 3.22 12.00 -2.95
N GLU A 45 2.20 11.31 -3.48
CA GLU A 45 2.35 10.45 -4.65
C GLU A 45 2.76 11.24 -5.90
N MET A 46 2.27 12.45 -6.07
CA MET A 46 2.65 13.34 -7.16
C MET A 46 4.11 13.77 -7.05
N GLU A 47 4.61 14.12 -5.86
CA GLU A 47 6.03 14.43 -5.62
C GLU A 47 6.93 13.22 -5.97
N VAL A 48 6.50 12.01 -5.61
CA VAL A 48 7.21 10.78 -5.99
C VAL A 48 7.21 10.59 -7.50
N LEU A 49 6.07 10.80 -8.18
CA LEU A 49 5.99 10.67 -9.64
C LEU A 49 6.87 11.69 -10.38
N GLU A 50 7.03 12.91 -9.86
CA GLU A 50 7.93 13.92 -10.44
C GLU A 50 9.41 13.52 -10.38
N THR A 51 9.79 12.72 -9.37
CA THR A 51 11.16 12.24 -9.18
C THR A 51 11.41 10.86 -9.77
N THR A 52 10.37 10.15 -10.21
CA THR A 52 10.50 8.80 -10.74
C THR A 52 11.12 8.82 -12.15
N ASP A 53 12.05 7.91 -12.41
CA ASP A 53 12.72 7.77 -13.69
C ASP A 53 11.80 7.31 -14.83
N ASN A 54 12.24 7.52 -16.07
CA ASN A 54 11.50 7.11 -17.25
C ASN A 54 11.35 5.58 -17.29
N VAL A 55 10.16 5.12 -17.63
CA VAL A 55 9.90 3.67 -17.77
C VAL A 55 10.77 3.05 -18.86
N SER A 56 11.06 3.78 -19.94
CA SER A 56 11.92 3.28 -21.02
C SER A 56 13.33 2.93 -20.54
N THR A 57 13.94 3.79 -19.71
CA THR A 57 15.30 3.54 -19.19
C THR A 57 15.30 2.37 -18.22
N LEU A 58 14.32 2.31 -17.31
CA LEU A 58 14.18 1.19 -16.38
C LEU A 58 13.93 -0.15 -17.10
N CYS A 59 13.15 -0.14 -18.18
CA CYS A 59 12.93 -1.34 -19.00
C CYS A 59 14.20 -1.78 -19.73
N GLU A 60 14.99 -0.86 -20.26
CA GLU A 60 16.28 -1.19 -20.90
C GLU A 60 17.27 -1.79 -19.88
N GLU A 61 17.39 -1.21 -18.69
CA GLU A 61 18.22 -1.74 -17.61
C GLU A 61 17.75 -3.13 -17.15
N LEU A 62 16.44 -3.33 -17.02
CA LEU A 62 15.86 -4.62 -16.69
C LEU A 62 16.20 -5.67 -17.76
N LEU A 63 16.00 -5.36 -19.05
CA LEU A 63 16.35 -6.26 -20.15
C LEU A 63 17.84 -6.61 -20.11
N HIS A 64 18.71 -5.61 -19.93
CA HIS A 64 20.15 -5.84 -19.82
C HIS A 64 20.49 -6.77 -18.64
N SER A 65 19.84 -6.59 -17.49
CA SER A 65 20.04 -7.46 -16.32
C SER A 65 19.59 -8.92 -16.55
N MET A 66 18.55 -9.11 -17.38
CA MET A 66 18.03 -10.43 -17.73
C MET A 66 18.93 -11.13 -18.75
N GLU A 67 19.46 -10.39 -19.73
CA GLU A 67 20.34 -10.94 -20.77
C GLU A 67 21.74 -11.31 -20.26
N THR A 68 22.23 -10.56 -19.27
CA THR A 68 23.57 -10.78 -18.70
C THR A 68 23.65 -11.95 -17.72
N ARG A 69 22.52 -12.36 -17.13
CA ARG A 69 22.46 -13.46 -16.16
C ARG A 69 22.01 -14.75 -16.84
N SER A 70 22.85 -15.77 -16.74
CA SER A 70 22.51 -17.13 -17.17
C SER A 70 21.41 -17.73 -16.28
N ASP A 71 20.23 -17.96 -16.83
CA ASP A 71 19.15 -18.71 -16.20
C ASP A 71 19.17 -20.19 -16.66
N PRO A 72 19.43 -21.15 -15.75
CA PRO A 72 19.48 -22.58 -16.07
C PRO A 72 18.10 -23.23 -16.28
N LEU A 73 17.00 -22.54 -15.93
CA LEU A 73 15.63 -23.02 -16.16
C LEU A 73 15.13 -22.68 -17.57
N LEU A 74 15.83 -21.82 -18.29
CA LEU A 74 15.48 -21.47 -19.66
C LEU A 74 16.04 -22.51 -20.65
N PRO A 75 15.28 -22.88 -21.70
CA PRO A 75 15.76 -23.79 -22.74
C PRO A 75 17.00 -23.26 -23.50
N LEU A 76 17.18 -21.95 -23.50
CA LEU A 76 18.33 -21.26 -24.07
C LEU A 76 18.86 -20.27 -23.03
N THR A 77 20.02 -20.60 -22.47
CA THR A 77 20.71 -19.75 -21.50
C THR A 77 21.69 -18.84 -22.22
N ASN A 78 21.50 -17.52 -22.12
CA ASN A 78 22.49 -16.54 -22.56
C ASN A 78 23.45 -16.24 -21.40
N GLY A 79 24.76 -16.18 -21.67
CA GLY A 79 25.79 -15.93 -20.66
C GLY A 79 26.61 -17.17 -20.26
N PRO A 80 27.67 -16.99 -19.46
CA PRO A 80 28.54 -18.08 -19.02
C PRO A 80 27.79 -19.03 -18.09
N ILE A 81 28.08 -20.34 -18.20
CA ILE A 81 27.50 -21.34 -17.29
C ILE A 81 27.88 -21.01 -15.85
N ASN A 82 26.90 -20.94 -14.96
CA ASN A 82 27.16 -20.70 -13.55
C ASN A 82 27.22 -22.06 -12.81
N PRO A 83 28.42 -22.53 -12.41
CA PRO A 83 28.62 -23.84 -11.79
C PRO A 83 28.00 -23.96 -10.39
N SER A 84 27.57 -22.86 -9.76
CA SER A 84 26.84 -22.94 -8.48
C SER A 84 25.47 -23.63 -8.63
N TRP A 85 24.93 -23.69 -9.84
CA TRP A 85 23.65 -24.34 -10.12
C TRP A 85 23.75 -25.86 -10.16
N ASP A 86 24.93 -26.41 -10.42
CA ASP A 86 25.16 -27.86 -10.48
C ASP A 86 24.74 -28.55 -9.16
N ILE A 87 24.83 -27.84 -8.03
CA ILE A 87 24.37 -28.30 -6.71
C ILE A 87 22.86 -28.64 -6.69
N TRP A 88 22.06 -27.94 -7.50
CA TRP A 88 20.61 -28.11 -7.55
C TRP A 88 20.17 -29.10 -8.64
N PHE A 89 20.95 -29.26 -9.71
CA PHE A 89 20.56 -30.07 -10.88
C PHE A 89 21.33 -31.38 -11.02
N GLU A 90 22.58 -31.49 -10.56
CA GLU A 90 23.41 -32.69 -10.71
C GLU A 90 23.16 -33.76 -9.62
N GLY A 91 22.31 -33.47 -8.64
CA GLY A 91 22.02 -34.38 -7.53
C GLY A 91 23.22 -34.54 -6.57
N PRO A 92 23.12 -35.41 -5.55
CA PRO A 92 24.20 -35.59 -4.57
C PRO A 92 25.49 -36.10 -5.25
N GLN A 93 26.55 -35.28 -5.21
CA GLN A 93 27.89 -35.60 -5.76
C GLN A 93 28.59 -36.74 -5.00
N ASP A 94 28.21 -36.97 -3.74
CA ASP A 94 28.73 -38.06 -2.93
C ASP A 94 28.03 -39.36 -3.28
N SER A 95 28.68 -40.12 -4.16
CA SER A 95 28.37 -41.50 -4.52
C SER A 95 28.63 -42.50 -3.38
N GLU A 96 28.11 -42.21 -2.19
CA GLU A 96 27.60 -43.23 -1.26
C GLU A 96 26.09 -43.01 -1.18
N GLY A 97 25.42 -43.10 -2.33
CA GLY A 97 23.96 -43.01 -2.40
C GLY A 97 23.35 -43.96 -1.37
N CYS A 98 22.55 -43.43 -0.45
CA CYS A 98 21.92 -44.26 0.56
C CYS A 98 21.16 -45.40 -0.12
N ARG A 99 21.57 -46.65 0.16
CA ARG A 99 20.88 -47.88 -0.25
C ARG A 99 19.62 -48.13 0.56
N CYS A 100 18.88 -47.08 0.90
CA CYS A 100 17.64 -47.22 1.61
C CYS A 100 16.56 -47.69 0.60
N GLN A 101 16.28 -49.00 0.60
CA GLN A 101 15.06 -49.54 -0.02
C GLN A 101 13.87 -48.96 0.75
N ILE A 102 13.06 -48.15 0.06
CA ILE A 102 11.74 -47.77 0.57
C ILE A 102 10.89 -49.05 0.49
N LEU A 103 10.65 -49.64 1.65
CA LEU A 103 9.72 -50.76 1.88
C LEU A 103 8.27 -50.29 1.71
#